data_AF-A0A8X6X0I0-F1
#
_entry.id   AF-A0A8X6X0I0-F1
#
_cell.length_a   1.000
_cell.length_b   1.000
_cell.length_c   1.000
_cell.angle_alpha   90.00
_cell.angle_beta   90.00
_cell.angle_gamma   90.00
#
_symmetry.space_group_name_H-M   'P 1'
#
loop_
_entity.id
_entity.type
_entity.pdbx_description
1 polymer ?
#
loop_
_entity_poly.entity_id
_entity_poly.type
_entity_poly.pdbx_seq_one_letter_code
_entity_poly.pdbx_strand_id
1 'polypeptide(L)' 'MFAFKKRFGKNYDSFEKTYNTDSQVGDSGACATALLCGVKGRFETVGLDDSARYDKCQSSFNSRIPCLADWAQADGNI' A
#
# COMPACT_ATOMS: atom_id res chain seq x y z
N MET A 1 -6.49 -12.31 -5.80
CA MET A 1 -5.88 -13.62 -5.56
C MET A 1 -4.51 -13.54 -6.20
N PHE A 2 -3.45 -13.36 -5.41
CA PHE A 2 -2.09 -13.26 -5.96
C PHE A 2 -1.55 -14.67 -6.17
N ALA A 3 -1.41 -15.05 -7.44
CA ALA A 3 -0.73 -16.28 -7.86
C ALA A 3 0.33 -15.90 -8.87
N PHE A 4 1.58 -15.74 -8.41
CA PHE A 4 2.71 -15.48 -9.30
C PHE A 4 3.25 -16.81 -9.81
N LYS A 5 2.86 -17.21 -11.02
CA LYS A 5 3.56 -18.26 -11.79
C LYS A 5 4.19 -17.62 -13.02
N LYS A 6 5.50 -17.39 -12.96
CA LYS A 6 6.31 -16.84 -14.04
C LYS A 6 6.34 -17.84 -15.20
N ARG A 7 5.72 -17.52 -16.34
CA ARG A 7 5.86 -18.26 -17.60
C ARG A 7 6.25 -17.26 -18.69
N PHE A 8 7.46 -17.42 -19.21
CA PHE A 8 8.07 -16.51 -20.19
C PHE A 8 7.23 -16.39 -21.47
N GLY A 9 7.03 -15.16 -21.96
CA GLY A 9 6.50 -14.86 -23.29
C GLY A 9 5.00 -14.54 -23.40
N LYS A 10 4.31 -14.16 -22.31
CA LYS A 10 2.89 -13.75 -22.36
C LYS A 10 2.66 -12.40 -21.69
N ASN A 11 1.74 -11.61 -22.24
CA ASN A 11 1.17 -10.44 -21.57
C ASN A 11 0.54 -10.91 -20.23
N TYR A 12 0.77 -10.15 -19.17
CA TYR A 12 0.32 -10.49 -17.82
C TYR A 12 -0.87 -9.62 -17.45
N ASP A 13 -2.06 -10.22 -17.43
CA ASP A 13 -3.26 -9.58 -16.91
C ASP A 13 -3.44 -9.98 -15.44
N SER A 14 -3.63 -8.99 -14.57
CA SER A 14 -3.81 -9.17 -13.12
C SER A 14 -5.01 -8.37 -12.65
N PHE A 15 -5.69 -8.85 -11.61
CA PHE A 15 -6.76 -8.12 -10.96
C PHE A 15 -6.55 -8.12 -9.45
N GLU A 16 -6.47 -6.93 -8.86
CA GLU A 16 -6.31 -6.73 -7.43
C GLU A 16 -7.62 -6.29 -6.76
N LYS A 17 -7.81 -6.70 -5.49
CA LYS A 17 -8.93 -6.25 -4.67
C LYS A 17 -8.56 -4.95 -3.96
N THR A 18 -9.31 -3.87 -4.22
CA THR A 18 -8.97 -2.49 -3.84
C THR A 18 -9.59 -1.98 -2.53
N TYR A 19 -10.36 -2.80 -1.81
CA TYR A 19 -10.95 -2.39 -0.52
C TYR A 19 -9.87 -1.98 0.51
N ASN A 20 -10.17 -0.98 1.34
CA ASN A 20 -9.39 -0.57 2.51
C ASN A 20 -9.70 -1.47 3.71
N THR A 21 -8.96 -1.37 4.80
CA THR A 21 -9.28 -2.16 6.01
C THR A 21 -10.63 -1.81 6.64
N ASP A 22 -11.15 -0.60 6.41
CA ASP A 22 -12.43 -0.11 6.96
C ASP A 22 -13.41 0.45 5.91
N SER A 23 -13.12 0.33 4.61
CA SER A 23 -14.01 0.73 3.52
C SER A 23 -13.99 -0.27 2.37
N GLN A 24 -15.15 -0.56 1.78
CA GLN A 24 -15.25 -1.43 0.61
C GLN A 24 -14.83 -0.73 -0.69
N VAL A 25 -15.06 0.57 -0.78
CA VAL A 25 -14.65 1.40 -1.93
C VAL A 25 -13.28 1.97 -1.62
N GLY A 26 -12.31 1.60 -2.45
CA GLY A 26 -10.91 2.04 -2.36
C GLY A 26 -10.74 3.54 -2.55
N ASP A 27 -9.97 4.20 -1.67
CA ASP A 27 -9.45 5.55 -1.91
C ASP A 27 -8.02 5.54 -2.45
N SER A 28 -7.59 6.65 -3.03
CA SER A 28 -6.26 6.79 -3.64
C SER A 28 -5.10 6.60 -2.65
N GLY A 29 -5.22 7.13 -1.43
CA GLY A 29 -4.12 7.15 -0.46
C GLY A 29 -3.81 5.77 0.09
N ALA A 30 -4.83 5.06 0.58
CA ALA A 30 -4.60 3.73 1.12
C ALA A 30 -4.46 2.64 0.05
N CYS A 31 -4.98 2.85 -1.18
CA CYS A 31 -4.57 2.03 -2.33
C CYS A 31 -3.09 2.23 -2.69
N ALA A 32 -2.59 3.47 -2.69
CA ALA A 32 -1.17 3.75 -2.91
C ALA A 32 -0.30 3.09 -1.83
N THR A 33 -0.76 3.12 -0.58
CA THR A 33 -0.09 2.43 0.54
C THR A 33 -0.03 0.92 0.32
N ALA A 34 -1.12 0.30 -0.12
CA ALA A 34 -1.15 -1.12 -0.43
C ALA A 34 -0.21 -1.48 -1.59
N LEU A 35 -0.21 -0.68 -2.67
CA LEU A 35 0.60 -0.94 -3.87
C LEU A 35 2.09 -0.68 -3.67
N LEU A 36 2.44 0.38 -2.93
CA LEU A 36 3.81 0.86 -2.83
C LEU A 36 4.49 0.45 -1.52
N CYS A 37 3.73 0.19 -0.46
CA CYS A 37 4.27 -0.17 0.86
C CYS A 37 3.89 -1.60 1.26
N GLY A 38 3.00 -2.27 0.53
CA GLY A 38 2.66 -3.69 0.72
C GLY A 38 1.69 -3.98 1.87
N VAL A 39 1.13 -2.95 2.51
CA VAL A 39 0.19 -3.07 3.64
C VAL A 39 -1.08 -2.27 3.33
N LYS A 40 -2.26 -2.85 3.60
CA LYS A 40 -3.53 -2.11 3.47
C LYS A 40 -3.70 -1.13 4.64
N GLY A 41 -3.98 0.12 4.32
CA GLY A 41 -4.33 1.16 5.31
C GLY A 41 -5.84 1.39 5.42
N ARG A 42 -6.20 2.32 6.30
CA ARG A 42 -7.58 2.82 6.45
C ARG A 42 -7.89 3.92 5.44
N PHE A 43 -9.18 4.13 5.20
CA PHE A 43 -9.68 5.17 4.30
C PHE A 43 -9.06 6.55 4.62
N GLU A 44 -8.66 7.30 3.57
CA GLU A 44 -8.04 8.63 3.68
C GLU A 44 -6.70 8.70 4.45
N THR A 45 -5.98 7.58 4.53
CA THR A 45 -4.61 7.54 5.08
C THR A 45 -3.58 7.19 4.00
N VAL A 46 -2.31 7.58 4.18
CA VAL A 46 -1.23 7.32 3.22
C VAL A 46 0.09 7.03 3.91
N GLY A 47 0.78 5.95 3.51
CA GLY A 47 2.07 5.55 4.07
C GLY A 47 1.99 5.12 5.54
N LEU A 48 0.79 4.76 6.00
CA LEU A 48 0.50 4.32 7.37
C LEU A 48 -0.22 2.96 7.36
N ASP A 49 0.01 2.15 8.40
CA ASP A 49 -0.76 0.93 8.63
C ASP A 49 -2.19 1.19 9.14
N ASP A 50 -2.94 0.13 9.44
CA ASP A 50 -4.35 0.20 9.83
C ASP A 50 -4.59 0.65 11.29
N SER A 51 -3.54 0.94 12.05
CA SER A 51 -3.63 1.56 13.38
C SER A 51 -3.83 3.08 13.30
N ALA A 52 -3.44 3.72 12.19
CA ALA A 52 -3.66 5.14 11.94
C ALA A 52 -5.15 5.49 11.83
N ARG A 53 -5.55 6.70 12.23
CA ARG A 53 -6.93 7.17 12.09
C ARG A 53 -6.94 8.46 11.28
N TYR A 54 -7.87 8.55 10.31
CA TYR A 54 -8.14 9.80 9.61
C TYR A 54 -8.45 10.92 10.60
N ASP A 55 -7.97 12.13 10.28
CA ASP A 55 -8.12 13.34 11.10
C ASP A 55 -7.58 13.20 12.55
N LYS A 56 -6.61 12.29 12.77
CA LYS A 56 -5.91 12.11 14.05
C LYS A 56 -4.41 12.06 13.86
N CYS A 57 -3.79 13.23 13.75
CA CYS A 57 -2.33 13.40 13.58
C CYS A 57 -1.50 12.55 14.57
N GLN A 58 -1.90 12.46 15.84
CA GLN A 58 -1.18 11.69 16.85
C GLN A 58 -1.07 10.19 16.53
N SER A 59 -2.03 9.62 15.80
CA SER A 59 -1.99 8.20 15.41
C SER A 59 -0.87 7.90 14.41
N SER A 60 -0.42 8.91 13.64
CA SER A 60 0.60 8.73 12.59
C SER A 60 1.99 8.41 13.11
N PHE A 61 2.29 8.75 14.38
CA PHE A 61 3.64 8.64 14.93
C PHE A 61 4.13 7.19 15.04
N ASN A 62 3.21 6.25 15.29
CA ASN A 62 3.55 4.83 15.49
C ASN A 62 3.12 3.93 14.33
N SER A 63 2.38 4.46 13.35
CA SER A 63 1.79 3.69 12.26
C SER A 63 2.57 3.81 10.95
N ARG A 64 3.66 4.58 10.91
CA ARG A 64 4.41 4.85 9.69
C ARG A 64 5.15 3.60 9.23
N ILE A 65 5.00 3.27 7.96
CA ILE A 65 5.62 2.10 7.34
C ILE A 65 6.56 2.52 6.21
N PRO A 66 7.68 1.80 6.00
CA PRO A 66 8.54 2.05 4.84
C PRO A 66 7.84 1.61 3.55
N CYS A 67 8.06 2.36 2.48
CA CYS A 67 7.52 2.11 1.16
C CYS A 67 8.65 1.86 0.14
N LEU A 68 8.28 1.45 -1.07
CA LEU A 68 9.22 1.12 -2.15
C LEU A 68 10.25 2.22 -2.41
N ALA A 69 9.85 3.49 -2.35
CA ALA A 69 10.76 4.62 -2.52
C ALA A 69 11.82 4.70 -1.41
N ASP A 70 11.45 4.41 -0.16
CA ASP A 70 12.39 4.40 0.97
C ASP A 70 13.43 3.30 0.80
N TRP A 71 13.01 2.11 0.35
CA TRP A 71 13.92 1.01 0.04
C TRP A 71 14.84 1.34 -1.13
N ALA A 72 14.30 1.91 -2.22
CA ALA A 72 15.10 2.30 -3.37
C ALA A 72 16.16 3.37 -3.00
N GLN A 73 15.78 4.35 -2.18
CA GLN A 73 16.70 5.37 -1.68
C GLN A 73 17.77 4.79 -0.75
N ALA A 74 17.40 3.86 0.14
CA ALA A 74 18.36 3.17 1.01
C ALA A 74 19.41 2.37 0.23
N ASP A 75 19.02 1.81 -0.92
CA ASP A 75 19.93 1.08 -1.84
C ASP A 75 20.73 2.01 -2.78
N GLY A 76 20.50 3.33 -2.73
CA GLY A 76 21.19 4.32 -3.58
C GLY A 76 20.68 4.39 -5.02
N ASN A 77 19.48 3.87 -5.29
CA ASN A 77 18.86 3.83 -6.62
C ASN A 77 17.83 4.97 -6.78
N ILE A 78 18.29 6.22 -6.80
CA ILE A 78 17.45 7.41 -7.06
C ILE A 78 17.89 8.19 -8.30
#